data_AF-A0A382HX72-F1
#
_entry.id   AF-A0A382HX72-F1
#
_cell.length_a   1.000
_cell.length_b   1.000
_cell.length_c   1.000
_cell.angle_alpha   90.00
_cell.angle_beta   90.00
_cell.angle_gamma   90.00
#
_symmetry.space_group_name_H-M   'P 1'
#
loop_
_entity.id
_entity.type
_entity.pdbx_description
1 polymer ?
#
loop_
_entity_poly.entity_id
_entity_poly.type
_entity_poly.pdbx_seq_one_letter_code
_entity_poly.pdbx_strand_id
1 'polypeptide(L)'
;MRSRLPILLTGIASLLLYSFLTQLSQQFNWGEGYSERPLLTYLAVYFSLCTLYGLTWFFVQKRPGDRGIFWMIIVFGLLFRAAILPSQQIQEDDVYRYLWDGKVFAHGINPFEYAPA
;
A
#
# COMPACT_ATOMS: atom_id res chain seq x y z
N MET A 1 2.83 17.19 -29.95
CA MET A 1 3.19 16.83 -28.56
C MET A 1 2.48 15.53 -28.21
N ARG A 2 3.18 14.45 -27.83
CA ARG A 2 2.53 13.17 -27.48
C ARG A 2 1.81 13.31 -26.13
N SER A 3 0.55 12.93 -26.05
CA SER A 3 -0.32 13.20 -24.88
C SER A 3 0.10 12.48 -23.59
N ARG A 4 0.14 13.19 -22.45
CA ARG A 4 0.37 12.61 -21.09
C ARG A 4 -0.81 11.82 -20.54
N LEU A 5 -1.94 11.81 -21.25
CA LEU A 5 -3.18 11.16 -20.88
C LEU A 5 -3.04 9.71 -20.38
N PRO A 6 -2.30 8.77 -21.02
CA PRO A 6 -2.25 7.41 -20.53
C PRO A 6 -1.63 7.29 -19.13
N ILE A 7 -0.61 8.10 -18.81
CA ILE A 7 0.02 8.12 -17.47
C ILE A 7 -0.93 8.73 -16.44
N LEU A 8 -1.70 9.74 -16.84
CA LEU A 8 -2.73 10.33 -15.99
C LEU A 8 -3.83 9.31 -15.68
N LEU A 9 -4.31 8.59 -16.70
CA LEU A 9 -5.36 7.59 -16.56
C LEU A 9 -4.92 6.41 -15.69
N THR A 10 -3.71 5.89 -15.88
CA THR A 10 -3.19 4.82 -15.02
C THR A 10 -3.00 5.32 -13.59
N GLY A 11 -2.54 6.57 -13.39
CA GLY A 11 -2.44 7.18 -12.06
C GLY A 11 -3.79 7.32 -11.35
N ILE A 12 -4.82 7.80 -12.04
CA ILE A 12 -6.18 7.91 -11.49
C ILE A 12 -6.74 6.53 -11.16
N ALA A 13 -6.59 5.54 -12.06
CA ALA A 13 -7.03 4.18 -11.82
C ALA A 13 -6.32 3.57 -10.59
N SER A 14 -5.01 3.75 -10.46
CA SER A 14 -4.26 3.32 -9.28
C SER A 14 -4.75 4.02 -8.02
N LEU A 15 -5.04 5.33 -8.07
CA LEU A 15 -5.55 6.06 -6.91
C LEU A 15 -6.89 5.50 -6.42
N LEU A 16 -7.80 5.21 -7.35
CA LEU A 16 -9.09 4.58 -7.03
C LEU A 16 -8.89 3.20 -6.37
N LEU A 17 -7.95 2.40 -6.88
CA LEU A 17 -7.62 1.11 -6.28
C LEU A 17 -6.96 1.24 -4.91
N TYR A 18 -6.11 2.24 -4.67
CA TYR A 18 -5.55 2.52 -3.34
C TYR A 18 -6.63 2.94 -2.34
N SER A 19 -7.57 3.80 -2.76
CA SER A 19 -8.72 4.18 -1.93
C SER A 19 -9.60 2.97 -1.62
N PHE A 20 -9.86 2.11 -2.61
CA PHE A 20 -10.60 0.86 -2.41
C PHE A 20 -9.85 -0.11 -1.48
N LEU A 21 -8.53 -0.24 -1.63
CA LEU A 21 -7.69 -1.07 -0.77
C LEU A 21 -7.75 -0.60 0.69
N THR A 22 -7.82 0.71 0.90
CA THR A 22 -7.98 1.31 2.23
C THR A 22 -9.33 0.96 2.85
N GLN A 23 -10.42 0.95 2.06
CA GLN A 23 -11.73 0.48 2.53
C GLN A 23 -11.71 -1.02 2.81
N LEU A 24 -11.11 -1.82 1.91
CA LEU A 24 -10.96 -3.26 2.05
C LEU A 24 -10.16 -3.63 3.31
N SER A 25 -9.16 -2.82 3.67
CA SER A 25 -8.32 -3.03 4.86
C SER A 25 -9.12 -3.09 6.16
N GLN A 26 -10.27 -2.43 6.24
CA GLN A 26 -11.12 -2.45 7.44
C GLN A 26 -11.73 -3.83 7.74
N GLN A 27 -11.63 -4.79 6.80
CA GLN A 27 -12.01 -6.18 7.00
C GLN A 27 -10.87 -7.06 7.53
N PHE A 28 -9.67 -6.48 7.72
CA PHE A 28 -8.47 -7.16 8.22
C PHE A 28 -8.18 -6.77 9.68
N ASN A 29 -9.19 -6.88 10.54
CA ASN A 29 -9.02 -6.61 11.96
C ASN A 29 -8.19 -7.70 12.63
N TRP A 30 -7.26 -7.29 13.48
CA TRP A 30 -6.43 -8.21 14.26
C TRP A 30 -7.29 -9.02 15.23
N GLY A 31 -7.00 -10.32 15.36
CA GLY A 31 -7.73 -11.22 16.28
C GLY A 31 -9.09 -11.70 15.78
N GLU A 32 -9.61 -11.20 14.65
CA GLU A 32 -10.97 -11.47 14.20
C GLU A 32 -11.04 -11.90 12.71
N GLY A 33 -12.06 -12.71 12.39
CA GLY A 33 -12.53 -12.94 11.02
C GLY A 33 -11.54 -13.58 10.05
N TYR A 34 -10.47 -14.25 10.52
CA TYR A 34 -9.38 -14.76 9.68
C TYR A 34 -9.84 -15.60 8.48
N SER A 35 -10.81 -16.50 8.69
CA SER A 35 -11.37 -17.36 7.64
C SER A 35 -12.26 -16.64 6.64
N GLU A 36 -12.77 -15.47 7.00
CA GLU A 36 -13.74 -14.68 6.21
C GLU A 36 -13.08 -13.52 5.46
N ARG A 37 -11.79 -13.26 5.70
CA ARG A 37 -11.05 -12.17 5.07
C ARG A 37 -11.10 -12.29 3.53
N PRO A 38 -11.36 -11.18 2.81
CA PRO A 38 -11.52 -11.18 1.36
C PRO A 38 -10.17 -11.26 0.63
N LEU A 39 -9.45 -12.36 0.83
CA LEU A 39 -8.09 -12.61 0.31
C LEU A 39 -8.01 -12.53 -1.21
N LEU A 40 -8.95 -13.14 -1.92
CA LEU A 40 -8.96 -13.13 -3.38
C LEU A 40 -9.18 -11.71 -3.93
N THR A 41 -10.07 -10.93 -3.31
CA THR A 41 -10.29 -9.53 -3.69
C THR A 41 -9.04 -8.69 -3.44
N TYR A 42 -8.39 -8.86 -2.28
CA TYR A 42 -7.12 -8.20 -1.98
C TYR A 42 -6.06 -8.53 -3.04
N LEU A 43 -5.86 -9.81 -3.35
CA LEU A 43 -4.91 -10.26 -4.36
C LEU A 43 -5.24 -9.68 -5.73
N ALA A 44 -6.51 -9.71 -6.14
CA ALA A 44 -6.93 -9.15 -7.43
C ALA A 44 -6.64 -7.63 -7.53
N VAL A 45 -6.89 -6.87 -6.47
CA VAL A 45 -6.54 -5.44 -6.39
C VAL A 45 -5.03 -5.26 -6.46
N TYR A 46 -4.26 -6.06 -5.73
CA TYR A 46 -2.80 -5.98 -5.70
C TYR A 46 -2.18 -6.31 -7.07
N PHE A 47 -2.65 -7.37 -7.73
CA PHE A 47 -2.25 -7.71 -9.10
C PHE A 47 -2.62 -6.59 -10.08
N SER A 48 -3.81 -6.00 -9.96
CA SER A 48 -4.24 -4.88 -10.79
C SER A 48 -3.33 -3.65 -10.61
N LEU A 49 -2.95 -3.32 -9.38
CA LEU A 49 -1.97 -2.26 -9.08
C LEU A 49 -0.60 -2.56 -9.71
N CYS A 50 -0.12 -3.81 -9.62
CA CYS A 50 1.13 -4.25 -10.25
C CYS A 50 1.08 -4.11 -11.78
N THR A 51 -0.03 -4.52 -12.41
CA THR A 51 -0.24 -4.35 -13.86
C THR A 51 -0.25 -2.86 -14.24
N LEU A 52 -0.97 -2.01 -13.50
CA LEU A 52 -1.01 -0.56 -13.74
C LEU A 52 0.37 0.09 -13.57
N TYR A 53 1.17 -0.36 -12.61
CA TYR A 53 2.55 0.08 -12.46
C TYR A 53 3.39 -0.26 -13.70
N GLY A 54 3.33 -1.51 -14.18
CA GLY A 54 4.02 -1.94 -15.41
C GLY A 54 3.58 -1.15 -16.64
N LEU A 55 2.27 -0.89 -16.79
CA LEU A 55 1.73 -0.07 -17.87
C LEU A 55 2.22 1.39 -17.78
N THR A 56 2.21 1.96 -16.58
CA THR A 56 2.72 3.32 -16.35
C THR A 56 4.19 3.42 -16.74
N TRP A 57 5.01 2.47 -16.28
CA TRP A 57 6.42 2.37 -16.66
C TRP A 57 6.61 2.31 -18.18
N PHE A 58 5.85 1.46 -18.88
CA PHE A 58 5.92 1.33 -20.34
C PHE A 58 5.62 2.67 -21.06
N PHE A 59 4.69 3.47 -20.55
CA PHE A 59 4.41 4.80 -21.12
C PHE A 59 5.46 5.86 -20.75
N VAL A 60 6.01 5.79 -19.54
CA VAL A 60 7.05 6.71 -19.05
C VAL A 60 8.34 6.54 -19.84
N GLN A 61 8.77 5.30 -20.11
CA GLN A 61 10.01 5.03 -20.84
C GLN A 61 10.04 5.59 -22.26
N LYS A 62 8.87 5.77 -22.88
CA LYS A 62 8.75 6.38 -24.22
C LYS A 62 8.99 7.90 -24.23
N ARG A 63 9.25 8.52 -23.07
CA ARG A 63 9.37 9.98 -22.89
C ARG A 63 10.46 10.37 -21.87
N PRO A 64 11.73 10.03 -22.13
CA PRO A 64 12.81 10.44 -21.26
C PRO A 64 12.88 11.97 -21.16
N GLY A 65 13.09 12.51 -19.96
CA GLY A 65 13.29 13.94 -19.71
C GLY A 65 12.02 14.82 -19.65
N ASP A 66 10.81 14.26 -19.73
CA ASP A 66 9.58 15.05 -19.57
C ASP A 66 9.35 15.45 -18.10
N ARG A 67 9.64 16.71 -17.77
CA ARG A 67 9.44 17.29 -16.43
C ARG A 67 8.00 17.20 -15.92
N GLY A 68 7.01 17.22 -16.81
CA GLY A 68 5.61 17.09 -16.40
C GLY A 68 5.28 15.69 -15.91
N ILE A 69 5.83 14.66 -16.58
CA ILE A 69 5.70 13.26 -16.13
C ILE A 69 6.40 13.07 -14.79
N PHE A 70 7.59 13.67 -14.60
CA PHE A 70 8.29 13.66 -13.31
C PHE A 70 7.40 14.16 -12.17
N TRP A 71 6.81 15.36 -12.32
CA TRP A 71 5.93 15.90 -11.29
C TRP A 71 4.64 15.10 -11.12
N MET A 72 4.07 14.53 -12.19
CA MET A 72 2.93 13.62 -12.08
C MET A 72 3.24 12.40 -11.21
N ILE A 73 4.42 11.78 -11.39
CA ILE A 73 4.85 10.62 -10.58
C ILE A 73 4.96 11.02 -9.11
N ILE A 74 5.57 12.18 -8.81
CA ILE A 74 5.68 12.68 -7.44
C ILE A 74 4.30 12.92 -6.82
N VAL A 75 3.42 13.65 -7.52
CA VAL A 75 2.07 13.95 -7.02
C VAL A 75 1.26 12.68 -6.79
N PHE A 76 1.20 11.76 -7.75
CA PHE A 76 0.50 10.49 -7.56
C PHE A 76 1.13 9.64 -6.46
N GLY A 77 2.46 9.59 -6.35
CA GLY A 77 3.16 8.88 -5.29
C GLY A 77 2.81 9.39 -3.88
N LEU A 78 2.59 10.69 -3.73
CA LEU A 78 2.10 11.30 -2.49
C LEU A 78 0.62 11.02 -2.28
N LEU A 79 -0.21 11.11 -3.32
CA LEU A 79 -1.64 10.79 -3.24
C LEU A 79 -1.89 9.34 -2.86
N PHE A 80 -1.13 8.39 -3.40
CA PHE A 80 -1.23 6.96 -3.03
C PHE A 80 -0.90 6.75 -1.56
N ARG A 81 0.17 7.41 -1.06
CA ARG A 81 0.54 7.37 0.35
C ARG A 81 -0.54 7.97 1.25
N ALA A 82 -1.09 9.11 0.87
CA ALA A 82 -2.19 9.73 1.60
C ALA A 82 -3.44 8.85 1.61
N ALA A 83 -3.78 8.22 0.48
CA ALA A 83 -4.93 7.35 0.35
C ALA A 83 -4.82 6.13 1.27
N ILE A 84 -3.64 5.50 1.36
CA ILE A 84 -3.42 4.30 2.18
C ILE A 84 -3.08 4.57 3.64
N LEU A 85 -2.74 5.82 4.00
CA LEU A 85 -2.36 6.18 5.38
C LEU A 85 -3.35 5.72 6.47
N PRO A 86 -4.68 5.77 6.29
CA PRO A 86 -5.63 5.32 7.30
C PRO A 86 -6.00 3.83 7.18
N SER A 87 -5.27 3.03 6.39
CA SER A 87 -5.54 1.59 6.25
C SER A 87 -5.14 0.81 7.50
N GLN A 88 -5.88 -0.26 7.81
CA GLN A 88 -5.42 -1.29 8.75
C GLN A 88 -4.33 -2.16 8.11
N GLN A 89 -3.56 -2.86 8.94
CA GLN A 89 -2.58 -3.84 8.46
C GLN A 89 -3.31 -5.02 7.77
N ILE A 90 -2.98 -5.27 6.51
CA ILE A 90 -3.56 -6.37 5.74
C ILE A 90 -2.66 -7.59 5.85
N GLN A 91 -3.16 -8.66 6.48
CA GLN A 91 -2.42 -9.92 6.68
C GLN A 91 -1.05 -9.73 7.35
N GLU A 92 -0.98 -8.77 8.26
CA GLU A 92 0.21 -8.56 9.07
C GLU A 92 -0.16 -8.21 10.51
N ASP A 93 0.54 -8.81 11.47
CA ASP A 93 0.35 -8.60 12.90
C ASP A 93 1.65 -8.37 13.68
N ASP A 94 2.81 -8.46 13.02
CA ASP A 94 4.12 -8.26 13.63
C ASP A 94 4.28 -6.87 14.29
N VAL A 95 3.50 -5.87 13.86
CA VAL A 95 3.45 -4.54 14.51
C VAL A 95 3.09 -4.65 15.99
N TYR A 96 2.15 -5.52 16.37
CA TYR A 96 1.75 -5.71 17.76
C TYR A 96 2.88 -6.32 18.59
N ARG A 97 3.61 -7.27 18.00
CA ARG A 97 4.81 -7.87 18.60
C ARG A 97 5.90 -6.83 18.80
N TYR A 98 6.21 -6.01 17.80
CA TYR A 98 7.24 -4.98 17.93
C TYR A 98 6.88 -3.88 18.93
N LEU A 99 5.61 -3.54 19.06
CA LEU A 99 5.14 -2.61 20.11
C LEU A 99 5.31 -3.21 21.51
N TRP A 100 5.07 -4.51 21.67
CA TRP A 100 5.32 -5.22 22.91
C TRP A 100 6.83 -5.29 23.21
N ASP A 101 7.65 -5.67 22.22
CA ASP A 101 9.12 -5.72 22.35
C ASP A 101 9.68 -4.38 22.80
N GLY A 102 9.21 -3.28 22.19
CA GLY A 102 9.61 -1.93 22.56
C GLY A 102 9.26 -1.56 24.01
N LYS A 103 8.09 -2.00 24.51
CA LYS A 103 7.69 -1.79 25.91
C LYS A 103 8.55 -2.58 26.88
N VAL A 104 8.85 -3.86 26.57
CA VAL A 104 9.68 -4.73 27.41
C VAL A 104 11.11 -4.19 27.46
N PHE A 105 11.67 -3.82 26.30
CA PHE A 105 12.98 -3.21 26.19
C PHE A 105 13.07 -1.89 26.97
N ALA A 106 12.04 -1.04 26.92
CA ALA A 106 11.99 0.21 27.68
C ALA A 106 12.05 0.01 29.20
N HIS A 107 11.76 -1.19 29.70
CA HIS A 107 11.91 -1.57 31.12
C HIS A 107 13.24 -2.27 31.42
N GLY A 108 14.19 -2.30 30.47
CA GLY A 108 15.49 -2.95 30.62
C GLY A 108 15.44 -4.48 30.58
N ILE A 109 14.32 -5.05 30.14
CA ILE A 109 14.13 -6.49 30.02
C ILE A 109 14.44 -6.91 28.58
N ASN A 110 15.09 -8.06 28.40
CA ASN A 110 15.34 -8.64 27.09
C ASN A 110 14.02 -9.18 26.49
N PRO A 111 13.50 -8.62 25.37
CA PRO A 111 12.23 -9.06 24.78
C PRO A 111 12.22 -10.51 24.32
N PHE A 112 13.39 -11.11 24.07
CA PHE A 112 13.48 -12.50 23.62
C PHE A 112 13.38 -13.53 24.74
N GLU A 113 13.35 -13.10 26.00
CA GLU A 113 13.18 -13.99 27.16
C GLU A 113 11.72 -14.35 27.42
N TYR A 114 10.79 -13.54 26.94
CA TYR A 114 9.35 -13.69 27.20
C TYR A 114 8.58 -13.61 25.89
N ALA A 115 7.51 -14.39 25.75
CA ALA A 115 6.59 -14.24 24.63
C ALA A 115 5.51 -13.19 24.98
N PRO A 116 4.99 -12.43 24.00
CA PRO A 116 3.76 -11.68 24.18
C PRO A 116 2.65 -12.62 24.67
N ALA A 117 1.93 -12.19 25.71
CA ALA A 117 0.79 -12.92 26.27
C ALA A 117 -0.52 -12.55 25.56
#